data_AF-A0A4S4N470-F1
#
_entry.id   AF-A0A4S4N470-F1
#
_cell.length_a   1.000
_cell.length_b   1.000
_cell.length_c   1.000
_cell.angle_alpha   90.00
_cell.angle_beta   90.00
_cell.angle_gamma   90.00
#
_symmetry.space_group_name_H-M   'P 1'
#
loop_
_entity.id
_entity.type
_entity.pdbx_description
1 polymer ?
#
loop_
_entity_poly.entity_id
_entity_poly.type
_entity_poly.pdbx_seq_one_letter_code
_entity_poly.pdbx_strand_id
1 'polypeptide(L)'
;MDYRNAVKWYQWDPTKWFIAMCSIFGLASHLRKFPDVEIKRSLLTMQLKKLDEERERLPWPVTSDDLPVITWERYQSEAQSQQLILISGFIHDVGQFMDQHPGGRRLLETHVGKDATTAFFGGVYDHSNAAHNLLATMRVGALHGGLELVNEFAVPPCLKMQIVRWTPPSPM
;
A
#
# COMPACT_ATOMS: atom_id res chain seq x y z
N MET A 1 -32.36 9.08 12.66
CA MET A 1 -31.81 7.72 12.50
C MET A 1 -32.29 7.20 11.16
N ASP A 2 -31.40 6.75 10.27
CA ASP A 2 -31.76 6.12 8.99
C ASP A 2 -31.88 4.61 9.23
N TYR A 3 -33.02 4.02 8.82
CA TYR A 3 -33.36 2.61 9.07
C TYR A 3 -33.29 1.75 7.80
N ARG A 4 -32.78 2.33 6.71
CA ARG A 4 -32.67 1.68 5.40
C ARG A 4 -31.34 0.97 5.27
N ASN A 5 -31.38 -0.21 4.65
CA ASN A 5 -30.20 -1.00 4.32
C ASN A 5 -29.71 -0.74 2.88
N ALA A 6 -30.51 -0.07 2.06
CA ALA A 6 -30.15 0.16 0.67
C ALA A 6 -30.55 1.52 0.11
N VAL A 7 -29.61 2.12 -0.63
CA VAL A 7 -29.71 3.47 -1.20
C VAL A 7 -30.45 3.47 -2.52
N LYS A 8 -30.18 2.51 -3.41
CA LYS A 8 -30.74 2.47 -4.76
C LYS A 8 -32.14 1.85 -4.75
N TRP A 9 -32.99 2.27 -5.68
CA TRP A 9 -34.39 1.82 -5.75
C TRP A 9 -34.51 0.31 -5.98
N TYR A 10 -33.61 -0.28 -6.78
CA TYR A 10 -33.62 -1.70 -7.14
C TYR A 10 -32.98 -2.62 -6.09
N GLN A 11 -32.29 -2.05 -5.10
CA GLN A 11 -31.70 -2.85 -4.01
C GLN A 11 -32.81 -3.22 -3.03
N TRP A 12 -32.91 -4.53 -2.74
CA TRP A 12 -33.86 -5.06 -1.80
C TRP A 12 -33.64 -4.44 -0.40
N ASP A 13 -34.72 -3.89 0.15
CA ASP A 13 -34.76 -3.30 1.48
C ASP A 13 -36.20 -3.34 1.98
N PRO A 14 -36.55 -4.27 2.89
CA PRO A 14 -37.92 -4.50 3.33
C PRO A 14 -38.45 -3.28 4.08
N THR A 15 -37.58 -2.55 4.78
CA THR A 15 -37.92 -1.32 5.49
C THR A 15 -38.30 -0.20 4.51
N LYS A 16 -37.58 -0.08 3.38
CA LYS A 16 -37.91 0.88 2.31
C LYS A 16 -39.29 0.62 1.72
N TRP A 17 -39.60 -0.63 1.40
CA TRP A 17 -40.90 -1.01 0.83
C TRP A 17 -42.03 -0.88 1.86
N PHE A 18 -41.78 -1.25 3.12
CA PHE A 18 -42.72 -1.09 4.22
C PHE A 18 -43.07 0.38 4.45
N ILE A 19 -42.07 1.26 4.52
CA ILE A 19 -42.28 2.72 4.66
C ILE A 19 -43.04 3.28 3.45
N ALA A 20 -42.72 2.84 2.23
CA ALA A 20 -43.44 3.25 1.03
C ALA A 20 -44.92 2.84 1.09
N MET A 21 -45.21 1.61 1.52
CA MET A 21 -46.57 1.12 1.74
C MET A 21 -47.30 1.93 2.81
N CYS A 22 -46.68 2.17 3.98
CA CYS A 22 -47.25 3.02 5.02
C CYS A 22 -47.50 4.46 4.54
N SER A 23 -46.66 4.99 3.66
CA SER A 23 -46.86 6.30 3.04
C SER A 23 -48.05 6.32 2.08
N ILE A 24 -48.28 5.23 1.33
CA ILE A 24 -49.45 5.08 0.43
C ILE A 24 -50.74 5.03 1.26
N PHE A 25 -50.75 4.31 2.38
CA PHE A 25 -51.91 4.22 3.27
C PHE A 25 -52.06 5.41 4.24
N GLY A 26 -51.21 6.44 4.13
CA GLY A 26 -51.27 7.63 4.99
C GLY A 26 -50.80 7.42 6.43
N LEU A 27 -50.25 6.24 6.75
CA LEU A 27 -49.71 5.89 8.07
C LEU A 27 -48.35 6.54 8.34
N ALA A 28 -47.62 6.92 7.28
CA ALA A 28 -46.38 7.66 7.37
C ALA A 28 -46.48 8.98 6.58
N SER A 29 -46.41 10.10 7.31
CA SER A 29 -46.35 11.45 6.75
C SER A 29 -44.99 12.09 7.08
N HIS A 30 -44.60 13.15 6.35
CA HIS A 30 -43.33 13.88 6.57
C HIS A 30 -42.02 13.09 6.34
N LEU A 31 -41.98 12.22 5.32
CA LEU A 31 -40.75 11.55 4.89
C LEU A 31 -39.64 12.55 4.51
N ARG A 32 -38.47 12.41 5.11
CA ARG A 32 -37.28 13.20 4.78
C ARG A 32 -36.32 12.39 3.93
N LYS A 33 -35.74 13.03 2.91
CA LYS A 33 -34.65 12.45 2.11
C LYS A 33 -33.32 12.99 2.60
N PHE A 34 -32.32 12.11 2.67
CA PHE A 34 -30.94 12.53 2.94
C PHE A 34 -30.38 13.28 1.72
N PRO A 35 -29.54 14.32 1.92
CA PRO A 35 -28.85 14.99 0.82
C PRO A 35 -27.94 14.01 0.06
N ASP A 36 -27.93 14.09 -1.27
CA ASP A 36 -27.13 13.19 -2.12
C ASP A 36 -25.63 13.26 -1.83
N VAL A 37 -25.13 14.43 -1.40
CA VAL A 37 -23.74 14.63 -0.99
C VAL A 37 -23.38 13.72 0.18
N GLU A 38 -24.28 13.60 1.16
CA GLU A 38 -24.03 12.81 2.36
C GLU A 38 -24.11 11.31 2.08
N ILE A 39 -25.01 10.93 1.18
CA ILE A 39 -25.09 9.56 0.65
C ILE A 39 -23.78 9.20 -0.08
N LYS A 40 -23.28 10.09 -0.95
CA LYS A 40 -21.99 9.89 -1.66
C LYS A 40 -20.81 9.78 -0.70
N ARG A 41 -20.73 10.65 0.32
CA ARG A 41 -19.71 10.57 1.36
C ARG A 41 -19.75 9.22 2.07
N SER A 42 -20.92 8.81 2.54
CA SER A 42 -21.11 7.51 3.21
C SER A 42 -20.70 6.32 2.31
N LEU A 43 -21.02 6.37 1.02
CA LEU A 43 -20.60 5.34 0.06
C LEU A 43 -19.09 5.30 -0.13
N LEU A 44 -18.45 6.45 -0.29
CA LEU A 44 -16.98 6.55 -0.38
C LEU A 44 -16.31 6.06 0.90
N THR A 45 -16.86 6.39 2.07
CA THR A 45 -16.36 5.88 3.37
C THR A 45 -16.40 4.35 3.41
N MET A 46 -17.50 3.74 2.97
CA MET A 46 -17.61 2.27 2.93
C MET A 46 -16.68 1.64 1.89
N GLN A 47 -16.46 2.29 0.74
CA GLN A 47 -15.47 1.83 -0.24
C GLN A 47 -14.05 1.92 0.31
N LEU A 48 -13.70 3.02 0.97
CA LEU A 48 -12.41 3.21 1.62
C LEU A 48 -12.18 2.15 2.69
N LYS A 49 -13.19 1.84 3.51
CA LYS A 49 -13.13 0.76 4.50
C LYS A 49 -12.83 -0.60 3.87
N LYS A 50 -13.51 -0.96 2.78
CA LYS A 50 -13.26 -2.22 2.08
C LYS A 50 -11.86 -2.30 1.49
N LEU A 51 -11.38 -1.21 0.89
CA LEU A 51 -10.01 -1.11 0.38
C LEU A 51 -8.97 -1.25 1.50
N ASP A 52 -9.26 -0.68 2.68
CA ASP A 52 -8.43 -0.81 3.87
C ASP A 52 -8.34 -2.27 4.34
N GLU A 53 -9.48 -2.97 4.42
CA GLU A 53 -9.56 -4.40 4.77
C GLU A 53 -8.84 -5.30 3.75
N GLU A 54 -8.93 -4.98 2.45
CA GLU A 54 -8.19 -5.70 1.40
C GLU A 54 -6.69 -5.44 1.50
N ARG A 55 -6.29 -4.20 1.76
CA ARG A 55 -4.89 -3.82 1.95
C ARG A 55 -4.27 -4.55 3.13
N GLU A 56 -4.97 -4.64 4.26
CA GLU A 56 -4.50 -5.34 5.47
C GLU A 56 -4.25 -6.85 5.26
N ARG A 57 -4.84 -7.46 4.22
CA ARG A 57 -4.63 -8.87 3.87
C ARG A 57 -3.39 -9.11 3.00
N LEU A 58 -2.82 -8.05 2.42
CA LEU A 58 -1.64 -8.15 1.58
C LEU A 58 -0.36 -8.11 2.43
N PRO A 59 0.68 -8.85 2.07
CA PRO A 59 1.98 -8.71 2.71
C PRO A 59 2.51 -7.30 2.47
N TRP A 60 2.79 -6.58 3.54
CA TRP A 60 3.27 -5.21 3.48
C TRP A 60 4.79 -5.18 3.66
N PRO A 61 5.52 -4.37 2.88
CA PRO A 61 6.95 -4.19 3.11
C PRO A 61 7.18 -3.52 4.46
N VAL A 62 8.30 -3.86 5.09
CA VAL A 62 8.76 -3.22 6.33
C VAL A 62 8.97 -1.73 6.07
N THR A 63 8.50 -0.89 6.99
CA THR A 63 8.67 0.57 6.87
C THR A 63 10.14 0.93 7.05
N SER A 64 10.56 2.05 6.45
CA SER A 64 11.95 2.53 6.58
C SER A 64 12.39 2.70 8.03
N ASP A 65 11.45 3.08 8.91
CA ASP A 65 11.72 3.38 10.32
C ASP A 65 12.04 2.14 11.15
N ASP A 66 11.56 0.96 10.71
CA ASP A 66 11.75 -0.31 11.39
C ASP A 66 12.98 -1.09 10.87
N LEU A 67 13.63 -0.60 9.81
CA LEU A 67 14.77 -1.28 9.21
C LEU A 67 16.06 -1.07 10.03
N PRO A 68 16.87 -2.12 10.24
CA PRO A 68 18.16 -1.96 10.88
C PRO A 68 19.10 -1.11 10.02
N VAL A 69 19.83 -0.21 10.66
CA VAL A 69 20.89 0.56 10.01
C VAL A 69 22.17 -0.29 9.95
N ILE A 70 22.68 -0.53 8.75
CA ILE A 70 23.79 -1.44 8.46
C ILE A 70 24.97 -0.64 7.89
N THR A 71 26.19 -0.86 8.38
CA THR A 71 27.38 -0.18 7.84
C THR A 71 27.82 -0.76 6.49
N TRP A 72 28.60 0.00 5.73
CA TRP A 72 29.14 -0.44 4.44
C TRP A 72 30.00 -1.71 4.57
N GLU A 73 30.82 -1.80 5.61
CA GLU A 73 31.70 -2.94 5.86
C GLU A 73 30.88 -4.21 6.12
N ARG A 74 29.83 -4.10 6.95
CA ARG A 74 28.93 -5.22 7.24
C ARG A 74 28.20 -5.66 5.97
N TYR A 75 27.62 -4.71 5.23
CA TYR A 75 26.98 -4.97 3.95
C TYR A 75 27.91 -5.75 3.01
N GLN A 76 29.14 -5.28 2.80
CA GLN A 76 30.13 -5.95 1.94
C GLN A 76 30.48 -7.35 2.42
N SER A 77 30.63 -7.55 3.74
CA SER A 77 30.98 -8.86 4.32
C SER A 77 29.86 -9.90 4.20
N GLU A 78 28.60 -9.48 4.24
CA GLU A 78 27.43 -10.36 4.19
C GLU A 78 26.86 -10.51 2.76
N ALA A 79 27.19 -9.60 1.84
CA ALA A 79 26.54 -9.51 0.54
C ALA A 79 26.64 -10.77 -0.31
N GLN A 80 27.80 -11.43 -0.35
CA GLN A 80 27.98 -12.63 -1.18
C GLN A 80 27.22 -13.84 -0.63
N SER A 81 27.22 -14.02 0.69
CA SER A 81 26.55 -15.16 1.32
C SER A 81 25.03 -15.02 1.32
N GLN A 82 24.52 -13.80 1.48
CA GLN A 82 23.08 -13.51 1.53
C GLN A 82 22.53 -12.93 0.22
N GLN A 83 23.33 -12.83 -0.85
CA GLN A 83 22.92 -12.25 -2.14
C GLN A 83 22.31 -10.85 -1.98
N LEU A 84 23.05 -9.94 -1.31
CA LEU A 84 22.55 -8.60 -1.00
C LEU A 84 22.87 -7.59 -2.10
N ILE A 85 21.90 -6.74 -2.43
CA ILE A 85 22.04 -5.63 -3.38
C ILE A 85 21.59 -4.32 -2.74
N LEU A 86 22.36 -3.26 -2.93
CA LEU A 86 22.02 -1.91 -2.47
C LEU A 86 21.27 -1.16 -3.57
N ILE A 87 20.08 -0.65 -3.27
CA ILE A 87 19.28 0.19 -4.18
C ILE A 87 18.66 1.34 -3.38
N SER A 88 18.92 2.57 -3.81
CA SER A 88 18.40 3.81 -3.20
C SER A 88 18.64 3.90 -1.68
N GLY A 89 19.83 3.47 -1.22
CA GLY A 89 20.18 3.49 0.20
C GLY A 89 19.61 2.33 1.03
N PHE A 90 18.78 1.46 0.44
CA PHE A 90 18.25 0.27 1.10
C PHE A 90 18.95 -1.00 0.62
N ILE A 91 19.19 -1.91 1.57
CA ILE A 91 19.79 -3.22 1.33
C ILE A 91 18.66 -4.23 1.13
N HIS A 92 18.75 -5.00 0.04
CA HIS A 92 17.75 -5.98 -0.35
C HIS A 92 18.38 -7.38 -0.39
N ASP A 93 17.72 -8.35 0.22
CA ASP A 93 18.02 -9.77 0.04
C ASP A 93 17.26 -10.27 -1.18
N VAL A 94 17.99 -10.56 -2.26
CA VAL A 94 17.41 -11.08 -3.51
C VAL A 94 17.63 -12.58 -3.68
N GLY A 95 18.11 -13.29 -2.66
CA GLY A 95 18.52 -14.70 -2.75
C GLY A 95 17.43 -15.62 -3.30
N GLN A 96 16.20 -15.46 -2.81
CA GLN A 96 15.04 -16.25 -3.28
C GLN A 96 14.51 -15.78 -4.65
N PHE A 97 14.89 -14.58 -5.07
CA PHE A 97 14.42 -13.95 -6.31
C PHE A 97 15.41 -14.12 -7.48
N MET A 98 16.64 -14.57 -7.22
CA MET A 98 17.71 -14.70 -8.22
C MET A 98 17.25 -15.38 -9.52
N ASP A 99 16.57 -16.52 -9.41
CA ASP A 99 16.12 -17.33 -10.56
C ASP A 99 14.77 -16.86 -11.14
N GLN A 100 14.06 -15.98 -10.43
CA GLN A 100 12.74 -15.47 -10.81
C GLN A 100 12.82 -14.11 -11.51
N HIS A 101 13.99 -13.47 -11.49
CA HIS A 101 14.19 -12.16 -12.10
C HIS A 101 13.95 -12.22 -13.62
N PRO A 102 12.98 -11.47 -14.17
CA PRO A 102 12.65 -11.52 -15.61
C PRO A 102 13.80 -11.09 -16.53
N GLY A 103 14.69 -10.21 -16.06
CA GLY A 103 15.91 -9.82 -16.79
C GLY A 103 17.02 -10.88 -16.75
N GLY A 104 16.80 -11.97 -16.02
CA GLY A 104 17.73 -13.08 -15.84
C GLY A 104 18.62 -12.95 -14.61
N ARG A 105 18.99 -14.11 -14.06
CA ARG A 105 19.85 -14.26 -12.87
C ARG A 105 21.19 -13.54 -13.00
N ARG A 106 21.83 -13.64 -14.17
CA ARG A 106 23.18 -13.09 -14.42
C ARG A 106 23.26 -11.59 -14.20
N LEU A 107 22.16 -10.85 -14.42
CA LEU A 107 22.13 -9.41 -14.16
C LEU A 107 22.14 -9.09 -12.66
N LEU A 108 21.54 -9.93 -11.83
CA LEU A 108 21.58 -9.75 -10.37
C LEU A 108 22.96 -10.11 -9.82
N GLU A 109 23.55 -11.22 -10.30
CA GLU A 109 24.89 -11.69 -9.87
C GLU A 109 25.97 -10.62 -10.06
N THR A 110 25.90 -9.80 -11.11
CA THR A 110 26.87 -8.73 -11.35
C THR A 110 26.76 -7.56 -10.37
N HIS A 111 25.62 -7.45 -9.67
CA HIS A 111 25.29 -6.37 -8.73
C HIS A 111 25.29 -6.81 -7.25
N VAL A 112 25.48 -8.09 -6.96
CA VAL A 112 25.66 -8.55 -5.57
C VAL A 112 26.84 -7.82 -4.93
N GLY A 113 26.61 -7.22 -3.76
CA GLY A 113 27.59 -6.40 -3.03
C GLY A 113 27.83 -5.01 -3.62
N LYS A 114 26.99 -4.54 -4.54
CA LYS A 114 27.13 -3.24 -5.19
C LYS A 114 25.87 -2.41 -5.07
N ASP A 115 26.05 -1.11 -5.30
CA ASP A 115 24.96 -0.18 -5.55
C ASP A 115 24.44 -0.34 -6.98
N ALA A 116 23.20 -0.84 -7.09
CA ALA A 116 22.47 -1.02 -8.34
C ALA A 116 21.42 0.06 -8.58
N THR A 117 21.42 1.16 -7.83
CA THR A 117 20.45 2.26 -7.95
C THR A 117 20.35 2.74 -9.39
N THR A 118 21.47 3.09 -10.02
CA THR A 118 21.47 3.54 -11.41
C THR A 118 20.99 2.48 -12.39
N ALA A 119 21.23 1.20 -12.14
CA ALA A 119 20.76 0.11 -13.00
C ALA A 119 19.26 -0.16 -12.84
N PHE A 120 18.71 0.12 -11.66
CA PHE A 120 17.30 -0.09 -11.35
C PHE A 120 16.42 1.08 -11.82
N PHE A 121 16.87 2.33 -11.60
CA PHE A 121 16.14 3.56 -11.96
C PHE A 121 16.61 4.21 -13.28
N GLY A 122 17.72 3.76 -13.86
CA GLY A 122 18.37 4.41 -15.01
C GLY A 122 18.75 3.45 -16.13
N GLY A 123 18.93 4.01 -17.34
CA GLY A 123 19.39 3.28 -18.52
C GLY A 123 18.27 2.81 -19.44
N VAL A 124 18.32 1.54 -19.86
CA VAL A 124 17.38 0.91 -20.83
C VAL A 124 16.10 0.40 -20.15
N TYR A 125 16.12 0.23 -18.83
CA TYR A 125 15.06 -0.42 -18.06
C TYR A 125 14.52 0.50 -16.98
N ASP A 126 13.37 1.11 -17.24
CA ASP A 126 12.55 1.74 -16.21
C ASP A 126 11.62 0.67 -15.62
N HIS A 127 11.87 0.26 -14.38
CA HIS A 127 11.14 -0.85 -13.77
C HIS A 127 9.68 -0.46 -13.48
N SER A 128 8.76 -1.41 -13.67
CA SER A 128 7.33 -1.13 -13.45
C SER A 128 7.01 -0.94 -11.96
N ASN A 129 5.89 -0.27 -11.66
CA ASN A 129 5.37 -0.14 -10.29
C ASN A 129 5.29 -1.48 -9.52
N ALA A 130 5.02 -2.59 -10.23
CA ALA A 130 5.02 -3.91 -9.62
C ALA A 130 6.42 -4.35 -9.17
N ALA A 131 7.46 -4.06 -9.96
CA ALA A 131 8.85 -4.33 -9.59
C ALA A 131 9.30 -3.45 -8.41
N HIS A 132 8.90 -2.17 -8.36
CA HIS A 132 9.14 -1.32 -7.18
C HIS A 132 8.49 -1.87 -5.90
N ASN A 133 7.25 -2.35 -6.00
CA ASN A 133 6.55 -2.95 -4.86
C ASN A 133 7.23 -4.24 -4.39
N LEU A 134 7.63 -5.10 -5.32
CA LEU A 134 8.35 -6.34 -5.00
C LEU A 134 9.73 -6.06 -4.40
N LEU A 135 10.45 -5.06 -4.92
CA LEU A 135 11.72 -4.65 -4.34
C LEU A 135 11.56 -4.23 -2.88
N ALA A 136 10.52 -3.47 -2.57
CA ALA A 136 10.25 -3.04 -1.19
C ALA A 136 10.04 -4.20 -0.22
N THR A 137 9.45 -5.33 -0.65
CA THR A 137 9.27 -6.50 0.21
C THR A 137 10.56 -7.25 0.49
N MET A 138 11.62 -7.00 -0.27
CA MET A 138 12.93 -7.62 -0.12
C MET A 138 13.89 -6.81 0.76
N ARG A 139 13.45 -5.68 1.33
CA ARG A 139 14.27 -4.82 2.20
C ARG A 139 14.64 -5.54 3.49
N VAL A 140 15.93 -5.54 3.82
CA VAL A 140 16.48 -6.12 5.06
C VAL A 140 17.27 -5.11 5.91
N GLY A 141 17.55 -3.93 5.38
CA GLY A 141 18.20 -2.86 6.14
C GLY A 141 18.33 -1.55 5.36
N ALA A 142 18.72 -0.49 6.06
CA ALA A 142 19.11 0.79 5.49
C ALA A 142 20.62 0.97 5.64
N LEU A 143 21.32 1.45 4.61
CA LEU A 143 22.76 1.67 4.67
C LEU A 143 23.08 2.91 5.51
N HIS A 144 24.00 2.79 6.47
CA HIS A 144 24.48 3.91 7.27
C HIS A 144 25.13 4.98 6.40
N GLY A 145 24.65 6.22 6.50
CA GLY A 145 25.14 7.33 5.68
C GLY A 145 24.79 7.19 4.18
N GLY A 146 24.00 6.19 3.81
CA GLY A 146 23.39 6.12 2.49
C GLY A 146 22.48 7.33 2.31
N LEU A 147 22.66 8.08 1.23
CA LEU A 147 21.64 9.02 0.81
C LEU A 147 20.42 8.20 0.41
N GLU A 148 19.41 8.18 1.27
CA GLU A 148 18.05 7.99 0.77
C GLU A 148 17.85 9.12 -0.23
N LEU A 149 17.89 8.77 -1.52
CA LEU A 149 17.53 9.74 -2.55
C LEU A 149 16.07 10.07 -2.22
N VAL A 150 15.83 11.28 -1.71
CA VAL A 150 14.50 11.84 -1.41
C VAL A 150 13.80 12.12 -2.74
N ASN A 151 13.70 11.08 -3.55
CA ASN A 151 13.11 11.07 -4.85
C ASN A 151 11.77 10.34 -4.70
N GLU A 152 10.80 10.77 -5.47
CA GLU A 152 9.43 10.24 -5.51
C GLU A 152 9.35 8.72 -5.76
N PHE A 153 10.47 8.12 -6.18
CA PHE A 153 10.65 6.68 -6.37
C PHE A 153 11.16 5.89 -5.14
N ALA A 154 11.65 6.55 -4.09
CA ALA A 154 12.10 5.88 -2.86
C ALA A 154 10.93 5.29 -2.06
N VAL A 155 9.76 5.95 -2.17
CA VAL A 155 8.49 5.42 -1.66
C VAL A 155 7.86 4.54 -2.74
N PRO A 156 7.87 3.21 -2.59
CA PRO A 156 7.22 2.31 -3.53
C PRO A 156 5.73 2.64 -3.64
N PRO A 157 5.10 2.45 -4.82
CA PRO A 157 3.69 2.75 -5.04
C PRO A 157 2.74 2.14 -4.00
N CYS A 158 3.04 0.94 -3.48
CA CYS A 158 2.26 0.33 -2.41
C CYS A 158 2.24 1.20 -1.15
N LEU A 159 3.39 1.69 -0.68
CA LEU A 159 3.47 2.53 0.52
C LEU A 159 2.72 3.87 0.39
N LYS A 160 2.40 4.33 -0.84
CA LYS A 160 1.56 5.52 -1.06
C LYS A 160 0.07 5.27 -0.79
N MET A 161 -0.38 4.01 -0.73
CA MET A 161 -1.78 3.63 -0.48
C MET A 161 -2.15 3.60 1.01
N GLN A 162 -1.56 4.50 1.81
CA GLN A 162 -1.86 4.62 3.23
C GLN A 162 -3.16 5.39 3.47
N ILE A 163 -4.00 4.84 4.34
CA ILE A 163 -5.23 5.50 4.80
C ILE A 163 -4.93 6.06 6.18
N VAL A 164 -4.74 7.37 6.27
CA VAL A 164 -4.51 8.06 7.53
C VAL A 164 -5.84 8.14 8.28
N ARG A 165 -5.94 7.45 9.42
CA ARG A 165 -7.07 7.58 10.32
C ARG A 165 -6.82 8.76 11.25
N TRP A 166 -7.87 9.55 11.49
CA TRP A 166 -7.82 10.55 12.55
C TRP A 166 -7.91 9.84 13.91
N THR A 167 -6.86 9.98 14.71
CA THR A 167 -6.86 9.55 16.11
C THR A 167 -7.01 10.79 16.99
N PRO A 168 -8.00 10.84 17.90
CA PRO A 168 -8.06 11.93 18.87
C PRO A 168 -6.81 11.90 19.75
N PRO A 169 -6.31 13.07 20.20
CA PRO A 169 -5.20 13.11 21.15
C PRO A 169 -5.59 12.34 22.43
N SER A 170 -4.65 11.57 22.97
CA SER A 170 -4.85 10.88 24.26
C SER A 170 -5.18 11.91 25.34
N PRO A 171 -6.17 11.65 26.21
CA PRO A 171 -6.41 12.51 27.36
C PRO A 171 -5.13 12.55 28.21
N MET A 172 -4.69 13.76 28.57
CA MET A 172 -3.55 14.01 29.45
C MET A 172 -3.79 13.45 30.85
#